data_AF-A0AAU3W2T7-F1
#
_entry.id   AF-A0AAU3W2T7-F1
#
_cell.length_a   1.000
_cell.length_b   1.000
_cell.length_c   1.000
_cell.angle_alpha   90.00
_cell.angle_beta   90.00
_cell.angle_gamma   90.00
#
_symmetry.space_group_name_H-M   'P 1'
#
loop_
_entity.id
_entity.type
_entity.pdbx_description
1 polymer ?
#
loop_
_entity_poly.entity_id
_entity_poly.type
_entity_poly.pdbx_seq_one_letter_code
_entity_poly.pdbx_strand_id
1 'polypeptide(L)'
;MRMRRRLRWLLWGMWSLCLAFAVVVGGWFAWSVITAEASGDPFRTHSEITCSQAMTFAHGTLPESARDGKCSLDDWMDDVVRGTWKMPRTDVAAWLKDSYPDEKPSEACTQDVCLDIDFDAEYDADYARLTVAYEDGDTALVRLEAYSS
;
A
#
# COMPACT_ATOMS: atom_id res chain seq x y z
N MET A 1 40.11 -23.34 52.48
CA MET A 1 40.01 -23.46 50.99
C MET A 1 38.59 -23.69 50.42
N ARG A 2 37.57 -24.13 51.19
CA ARG A 2 36.21 -24.40 50.65
C ARG A 2 35.40 -23.16 50.22
N MET A 3 35.68 -21.98 50.78
CA MET A 3 34.89 -20.75 50.57
C MET A 3 35.12 -20.08 49.21
N ARG A 4 36.37 -20.07 48.70
CA ARG A 4 36.72 -19.53 47.37
C ARG A 4 36.14 -20.35 46.20
N ARG A 5 35.92 -21.65 46.39
CA ARG A 5 35.27 -22.52 45.39
C ARG A 5 33.77 -22.24 45.28
N ARG A 6 33.09 -21.96 46.40
CA ARG A 6 31.65 -21.62 46.42
C ARG A 6 31.38 -20.25 45.78
N LEU A 7 32.22 -19.25 46.06
CA LEU A 7 32.09 -17.92 45.45
C LEU A 7 32.33 -17.96 43.92
N ARG A 8 33.33 -18.73 43.46
CA ARG A 8 33.57 -18.96 42.03
C ARG A 8 32.41 -19.69 41.35
N TRP A 9 31.76 -20.63 42.03
CA TRP A 9 30.58 -21.33 41.53
C TRP A 9 29.36 -20.42 41.39
N LEU A 10 29.14 -19.53 42.37
CA LEU A 10 28.05 -18.55 42.32
C LEU A 10 28.26 -17.50 41.21
N LEU A 11 29.49 -17.00 41.06
CA LEU A 11 29.85 -16.07 39.99
C LEU A 11 29.72 -16.71 38.61
N TRP A 12 30.13 -17.98 38.45
CA TRP A 12 29.93 -18.73 37.21
C TRP A 12 28.45 -18.95 36.91
N GLY A 13 27.65 -19.37 37.90
CA GLY A 13 26.22 -19.55 37.74
C GLY A 13 25.50 -18.26 37.34
N MET A 14 25.88 -17.13 37.94
CA MET A 14 25.34 -15.81 37.59
C MET A 14 25.74 -15.39 36.17
N TRP A 15 27.00 -15.61 35.78
CA TRP A 15 27.48 -15.32 34.42
C TRP A 15 26.75 -16.16 33.37
N SER A 16 26.59 -17.46 33.62
CA SER A 16 25.83 -18.36 32.75
C SER A 16 24.36 -17.94 32.64
N LEU A 17 23.75 -17.48 33.73
CA LEU A 17 22.37 -16.97 33.73
C LEU A 17 22.25 -15.68 32.90
N CYS A 18 23.18 -14.74 33.06
CA CYS A 18 23.20 -13.50 32.26
C CYS A 18 23.41 -13.78 30.77
N LEU A 19 24.31 -14.71 30.42
CA LEU A 19 24.52 -15.15 29.04
C LEU A 19 23.28 -15.81 28.47
N ALA A 20 22.65 -16.72 29.21
CA ALA A 20 21.41 -17.36 28.78
C ALA A 20 20.30 -16.33 28.55
N PHE A 21 20.15 -15.36 29.46
CA PHE A 21 19.16 -14.29 29.32
C PHE A 21 19.45 -13.42 28.09
N ALA A 22 20.70 -13.02 27.87
CA ALA A 22 21.09 -12.24 26.70
C ALA A 22 20.83 -12.98 25.39
N VAL A 23 21.08 -14.29 25.34
CA VAL A 23 20.79 -15.13 24.17
C VAL A 23 19.30 -15.27 23.94
N VAL A 24 18.49 -15.47 24.99
CA VAL A 24 17.03 -15.57 24.87
C VAL A 24 16.43 -14.25 24.40
N VAL A 25 16.81 -13.14 25.02
CA VAL A 25 16.33 -11.80 24.63
C VAL A 25 16.80 -11.46 23.22
N GLY A 26 18.08 -11.64 22.92
CA GLY A 26 18.63 -11.40 21.58
C GLY A 26 17.97 -12.27 20.51
N GLY A 27 17.71 -13.54 20.81
CA GLY A 27 17.00 -14.46 19.93
C GLY A 27 15.54 -14.05 19.70
N TRP A 28 14.83 -13.64 20.75
CA TRP A 28 13.48 -13.09 20.64
C TRP A 28 13.47 -11.84 19.77
N PHE A 29 14.35 -10.87 20.04
CA PHE A 29 14.44 -9.64 19.24
C PHE A 29 14.74 -9.93 17.77
N ALA A 30 15.73 -10.77 17.49
CA ALA A 30 16.06 -11.16 16.13
C ALA A 30 14.88 -11.85 15.42
N TRP A 31 14.19 -12.76 16.13
CA TRP A 31 12.98 -13.41 15.61
C TRP A 31 11.88 -12.39 15.32
N SER A 32 11.60 -11.47 16.24
CA SER A 32 10.59 -10.43 16.09
C SER A 32 10.85 -9.52 14.89
N VAL A 33 12.11 -9.11 14.69
CA VAL A 33 12.50 -8.30 13.51
C VAL A 33 12.27 -9.08 12.22
N ILE A 34 12.74 -10.33 12.15
CA ILE A 34 12.55 -11.19 10.97
C ILE A 34 11.06 -11.40 10.69
N THR A 35 10.24 -11.62 11.73
CA THR A 35 8.79 -11.81 11.54
C THR A 35 8.09 -10.53 11.11
N ALA A 36 8.50 -9.37 11.60
CA ALA A 36 7.90 -8.08 11.22
C ALA A 36 8.20 -7.74 9.76
N GLU A 37 9.41 -8.04 9.27
CA GLU A 37 9.75 -7.89 7.85
C GLU A 37 8.97 -8.88 6.97
N ALA A 38 8.71 -10.09 7.48
CA ALA A 38 7.98 -11.12 6.74
C ALA A 38 6.45 -10.93 6.75
N SER A 39 5.88 -10.30 7.79
CA SER A 39 4.43 -10.17 7.95
C SER A 39 3.82 -8.97 7.23
N GLY A 40 4.63 -8.10 6.63
CA GLY A 40 4.18 -6.75 6.28
C GLY A 40 3.95 -5.91 7.54
N ASP A 41 3.67 -4.63 7.36
CA ASP A 41 3.42 -3.69 8.45
C ASP A 41 2.22 -4.16 9.28
N PRO A 42 2.39 -4.54 10.57
CA PRO A 42 1.31 -5.11 11.37
C PRO A 42 0.16 -4.13 11.63
N PHE A 43 0.36 -2.84 11.33
CA PHE A 43 -0.66 -1.81 11.50
C PHE A 43 -1.39 -1.44 10.21
N ARG A 44 -0.88 -1.87 9.04
CA ARG A 44 -1.53 -1.63 7.75
C ARG A 44 -2.42 -2.81 7.40
N THR A 45 -3.73 -2.58 7.34
CA THR A 45 -4.66 -3.60 6.87
C THR A 45 -4.74 -3.53 5.35
N HIS A 46 -4.39 -4.62 4.68
CA HIS A 46 -4.59 -4.75 3.25
C HIS A 46 -5.91 -5.46 2.98
N SER A 47 -6.82 -4.80 2.27
CA SER A 47 -8.13 -5.34 1.91
C SER A 47 -8.33 -5.30 0.39
N GLU A 48 -8.79 -6.40 -0.19
CA GLU A 48 -9.29 -6.40 -1.55
C GLU A 48 -10.68 -5.73 -1.59
N ILE A 49 -10.86 -4.77 -2.49
CA ILE A 49 -12.12 -4.03 -2.66
C ILE A 49 -12.58 -4.08 -4.12
N THR A 50 -13.84 -3.74 -4.38
CA THR A 50 -14.29 -3.64 -5.77
C THR A 50 -13.70 -2.39 -6.43
N CYS A 51 -13.42 -2.46 -7.73
CA CYS A 51 -12.95 -1.29 -8.46
C CYS A 51 -14.00 -0.17 -8.56
N SER A 52 -15.28 -0.49 -8.37
CA SER A 52 -16.32 0.52 -8.20
C SER A 52 -16.15 1.29 -6.88
N GLN A 53 -15.86 0.60 -5.76
CA GLN A 53 -15.56 1.25 -4.49
C GLN A 53 -14.29 2.11 -4.60
N ALA A 54 -13.26 1.59 -5.27
CA ALA A 54 -12.02 2.34 -5.49
C ALA A 54 -12.25 3.64 -6.28
N MET A 55 -13.09 3.60 -7.32
CA MET A 55 -13.45 4.79 -8.10
C MET A 55 -14.32 5.76 -7.31
N THR A 56 -15.27 5.27 -6.50
CA THR A 56 -16.07 6.11 -5.61
C THR A 56 -15.20 6.87 -4.62
N PHE A 57 -14.21 6.19 -4.01
CA PHE A 57 -13.24 6.83 -3.14
C PHE A 57 -12.46 7.94 -3.87
N ALA A 58 -12.15 7.76 -5.15
CA ALA A 58 -11.51 8.76 -6.00
C ALA A 58 -12.51 9.75 -6.66
N HIS A 59 -13.74 9.89 -6.12
CA HIS A 59 -14.80 10.76 -6.64
C HIS A 59 -15.18 10.56 -8.13
N GLY A 60 -14.84 9.40 -8.70
CA GLY A 60 -15.13 9.07 -10.09
C GLY A 60 -16.07 7.87 -10.22
N THR A 61 -16.36 7.51 -11.48
CA THR A 61 -17.20 6.36 -11.80
C THR A 61 -16.41 5.34 -12.61
N LEU A 62 -16.49 4.05 -12.23
CA LEU A 62 -15.87 2.98 -13.00
C LEU A 62 -16.57 2.85 -14.36
N PRO A 63 -15.84 2.80 -15.49
CA PRO A 63 -16.47 2.67 -16.79
C PRO A 63 -17.13 1.30 -16.93
N GLU A 64 -18.32 1.24 -17.57
CA GLU A 64 -19.04 -0.03 -17.78
C GLU A 64 -18.23 -1.07 -18.57
N SER A 65 -17.32 -0.58 -19.42
CA SER A 65 -16.42 -1.39 -20.24
C SER A 65 -15.20 -1.92 -19.48
N ALA A 66 -15.08 -1.63 -18.17
CA ALA A 66 -13.96 -2.07 -17.35
C ALA A 66 -13.94 -3.60 -17.21
N ARG A 67 -12.75 -4.19 -17.38
CA ARG A 67 -12.50 -5.63 -17.21
C ARG A 67 -11.16 -5.88 -16.54
N ASP A 68 -10.98 -7.11 -16.07
CA ASP A 68 -9.74 -7.56 -15.42
C ASP A 68 -9.31 -6.67 -14.24
N GLY A 69 -10.30 -6.11 -13.53
CA GLY A 69 -10.10 -5.19 -12.42
C GLY A 69 -9.46 -5.85 -11.21
N LYS A 70 -8.42 -5.20 -10.66
CA LYS A 70 -7.79 -5.52 -9.38
C LYS A 70 -7.67 -4.25 -8.57
N CYS A 71 -8.37 -4.20 -7.45
CA CYS A 71 -8.40 -3.02 -6.60
C CYS A 71 -8.23 -3.41 -5.14
N SER A 72 -7.54 -2.56 -4.40
CA SER A 72 -7.23 -2.78 -2.99
C SER A 72 -7.19 -1.47 -2.23
N LEU A 73 -7.40 -1.59 -0.93
CA LEU A 73 -7.31 -0.54 0.07
C LEU A 73 -6.23 -0.95 1.07
N ASP A 74 -5.28 -0.05 1.32
CA ASP A 74 -4.41 -0.11 2.47
C ASP A 74 -4.89 0.92 3.50
N ASP A 75 -5.40 0.47 4.64
CA ASP A 75 -5.82 1.33 5.76
C ASP A 75 -4.76 1.34 6.88
N TRP A 76 -4.46 2.53 7.43
CA TRP A 76 -3.78 2.70 8.73
C TRP A 76 -3.92 4.13 9.29
N MET A 77 -3.11 5.07 8.78
CA MET A 77 -3.14 6.50 9.13
C MET A 77 -3.80 7.28 8.01
N ASP A 78 -3.30 7.04 6.79
CA ASP A 78 -3.86 7.50 5.53
C ASP A 78 -4.45 6.28 4.82
N ASP A 79 -5.59 6.46 4.16
CA ASP A 79 -6.16 5.44 3.30
C ASP A 79 -5.54 5.55 1.91
N VAL A 80 -4.96 4.45 1.43
CA VAL A 80 -4.40 4.37 0.08
C VAL A 80 -5.18 3.37 -0.73
N VAL A 81 -5.90 3.86 -1.73
CA VAL A 81 -6.63 3.04 -2.68
C VAL A 81 -5.79 2.87 -3.94
N ARG A 82 -5.63 1.62 -4.38
CA ARG A 82 -5.01 1.30 -5.67
C ARG A 82 -5.96 0.52 -6.54
N GLY A 83 -5.95 0.81 -7.83
CA GLY A 83 -6.77 0.12 -8.80
C GLY A 83 -6.04 -0.09 -10.11
N THR A 84 -6.30 -1.24 -10.75
CA THR A 84 -5.87 -1.49 -12.13
C THR A 84 -6.98 -2.20 -12.87
N TRP A 85 -7.33 -1.73 -14.06
CA TRP A 85 -8.31 -2.39 -14.92
C TRP A 85 -8.01 -2.10 -16.38
N LYS A 86 -8.61 -2.90 -17.27
CA LYS A 86 -8.52 -2.72 -18.71
C LYS A 86 -9.84 -2.17 -19.25
N MET A 87 -9.78 -1.37 -20.31
CA MET A 87 -10.95 -0.90 -21.04
C MET A 87 -10.62 -0.66 -22.52
N PRO A 88 -11.61 -0.49 -23.40
CA PRO A 88 -11.36 -0.10 -24.79
C PRO A 88 -10.68 1.27 -24.86
N ARG A 89 -9.64 1.37 -25.68
CA ARG A 89 -8.87 2.61 -25.88
C ARG A 89 -9.74 3.77 -26.35
N THR A 90 -10.73 3.50 -27.18
CA THR A 90 -11.66 4.49 -27.75
C THR A 90 -12.52 5.18 -26.70
N ASP A 91 -12.74 4.51 -25.57
CA ASP A 91 -13.72 4.95 -24.57
C ASP A 91 -13.06 5.81 -23.48
N VAL A 92 -11.72 5.79 -23.39
CA VAL A 92 -10.93 6.47 -22.36
C VAL A 92 -11.24 7.97 -22.30
N ALA A 93 -11.23 8.65 -23.44
CA ALA A 93 -11.41 10.10 -23.47
C ALA A 93 -12.82 10.53 -23.03
N ALA A 94 -13.85 9.78 -23.43
CA ALA A 94 -15.23 10.04 -23.03
C ALA A 94 -15.42 9.77 -21.53
N TRP A 95 -14.90 8.64 -21.05
CA TRP A 95 -14.96 8.26 -19.65
C TRP A 95 -14.25 9.26 -18.73
N LEU A 96 -13.02 9.67 -19.05
CA LEU A 96 -12.28 10.64 -18.23
C LEU A 96 -13.02 11.98 -18.15
N LYS A 97 -13.61 12.44 -19.26
CA LYS A 97 -14.39 13.68 -19.30
C LYS A 97 -15.69 13.59 -18.49
N ASP A 98 -16.29 12.40 -18.41
CA ASP A 98 -17.49 12.15 -17.62
C ASP A 98 -17.18 12.08 -16.12
N SER A 99 -16.08 11.40 -15.76
CA SER A 99 -15.67 11.25 -14.35
C SER A 99 -15.04 12.53 -13.78
N TYR A 100 -14.27 13.25 -14.59
CA TYR A 100 -13.47 14.41 -14.15
C TYR A 100 -13.56 15.53 -15.19
N PRO A 101 -14.71 16.23 -15.27
CA PRO A 101 -14.98 17.21 -16.33
C PRO A 101 -14.09 18.45 -16.29
N ASP A 102 -13.63 18.84 -15.10
CA ASP A 102 -12.85 20.05 -14.87
C ASP A 102 -11.33 19.82 -14.91
N GLU A 103 -10.91 18.55 -14.92
CA GLU A 103 -9.51 18.17 -14.80
C GLU A 103 -8.78 18.17 -16.14
N LYS A 104 -7.50 18.55 -16.09
CA LYS A 104 -6.63 18.63 -17.27
C LYS A 104 -5.52 17.60 -17.18
N PRO A 105 -5.12 16.97 -18.30
CA PRO A 105 -3.99 16.07 -18.31
C PRO A 105 -2.74 16.72 -17.73
N SER A 106 -1.99 15.94 -16.96
CA SER A 106 -0.73 16.38 -16.34
C SER A 106 0.33 16.69 -17.41
N GLU A 107 1.06 17.80 -17.25
CA GLU A 107 2.13 18.20 -18.17
C GLU A 107 3.33 17.24 -18.12
N ALA A 108 3.53 16.57 -16.98
CA ALA A 108 4.62 15.64 -16.74
C ALA A 108 4.12 14.19 -16.75
N CYS A 109 3.79 13.68 -17.93
CA CYS A 109 3.29 12.32 -18.10
C CYS A 109 4.29 11.42 -18.84
N THR A 110 4.62 10.27 -18.24
CA THR A 110 5.43 9.21 -18.87
C THR A 110 4.57 8.18 -19.62
N GLN A 111 3.26 8.16 -19.33
CA GLN A 111 2.29 7.28 -19.98
C GLN A 111 1.54 8.02 -21.11
N ASP A 112 0.62 7.35 -21.77
CA ASP A 112 -0.17 7.98 -22.85
C ASP A 112 -1.15 9.04 -22.31
N VAL A 113 -1.72 8.80 -21.13
CA VAL A 113 -2.55 9.78 -20.42
C VAL A 113 -2.22 9.74 -18.93
N CYS A 114 -2.05 10.91 -18.32
CA CYS A 114 -1.94 11.07 -16.87
C CYS A 114 -2.88 12.18 -16.45
N LEU A 115 -3.62 11.93 -15.37
CA LEU A 115 -4.51 12.89 -14.74
C LEU A 115 -4.14 12.93 -13.26
N ASP A 116 -3.75 14.11 -12.80
CA ASP A 116 -3.54 14.41 -11.38
C ASP A 116 -4.73 15.25 -10.95
N ILE A 117 -5.38 14.85 -9.86
CA ILE A 117 -6.67 15.37 -9.43
C ILE A 117 -6.55 15.71 -7.96
N ASP A 118 -6.74 16.99 -7.64
CA ASP A 118 -6.80 17.48 -6.26
C ASP A 118 -8.27 17.71 -5.90
N PHE A 119 -8.72 17.12 -4.80
CA PHE A 119 -10.07 17.32 -4.31
C PHE A 119 -10.05 18.34 -3.17
N ASP A 120 -11.12 19.12 -3.05
CA ASP A 120 -11.34 19.91 -1.84
C ASP A 120 -11.54 18.93 -0.68
N ALA A 121 -10.88 19.18 0.46
CA ALA A 121 -10.86 18.30 1.63
C ALA A 121 -12.28 18.05 2.18
N GLU A 122 -12.92 17.04 1.64
CA GLU A 122 -14.20 16.48 2.02
C GLU A 122 -14.02 14.96 2.02
N TYR A 123 -14.81 14.28 2.84
CA TYR A 123 -14.69 12.83 3.11
C TYR A 123 -14.34 11.99 1.86
N ASP A 124 -13.36 11.08 1.99
CA ASP A 124 -12.76 10.17 0.99
C ASP A 124 -11.35 10.58 0.53
N ALA A 125 -11.07 10.75 -0.77
CA ALA A 125 -9.73 11.06 -1.27
C ALA A 125 -9.49 12.57 -1.34
N ASP A 126 -8.34 13.03 -0.85
CA ASP A 126 -7.86 14.41 -1.06
C ASP A 126 -7.11 14.54 -2.40
N TYR A 127 -6.57 13.43 -2.90
CA TYR A 127 -5.80 13.39 -4.13
C TYR A 127 -5.97 12.06 -4.86
N ALA A 128 -6.10 12.12 -6.19
CA ALA A 128 -6.06 10.95 -7.05
C ALA A 128 -5.14 11.16 -8.25
N ARG A 129 -4.42 10.10 -8.60
CA ARG A 129 -3.66 9.96 -9.83
C ARG A 129 -4.23 8.83 -10.67
N LEU A 130 -4.60 9.18 -11.89
CA LEU A 130 -4.97 8.23 -12.93
C LEU A 130 -3.92 8.22 -14.03
N THR A 131 -3.48 7.03 -14.40
CA THR A 131 -2.58 6.83 -15.54
C THR A 131 -3.17 5.82 -16.49
N VAL A 132 -3.06 6.08 -17.78
CA VAL A 132 -3.52 5.21 -18.84
C VAL A 132 -2.35 4.91 -19.78
N ALA A 133 -2.09 3.62 -19.96
CA ALA A 133 -1.17 3.12 -20.98
C ALA A 133 -1.99 2.44 -22.07
N TYR A 134 -1.76 2.82 -23.32
CA TYR A 134 -2.32 2.13 -24.47
C TYR A 134 -1.47 0.90 -24.78
N GLU A 135 -2.06 -0.27 -24.56
CA GLU A 135 -1.43 -1.54 -24.93
C GLU A 135 -1.59 -1.78 -26.44
N ASP A 136 -0.84 -2.73 -27.00
CA ASP A 136 -0.96 -3.10 -28.42
C ASP A 136 -2.43 -3.48 -28.76
N GLY A 137 -2.97 -2.84 -29.79
CA GLY A 137 -4.38 -3.01 -30.22
C GLY A 137 -5.32 -1.94 -29.65
N ASP A 138 -6.57 -2.34 -29.36
CA ASP A 138 -7.66 -1.45 -28.93
C ASP A 138 -7.87 -1.43 -27.40
N THR A 139 -6.85 -1.79 -26.62
CA THR A 139 -6.96 -1.89 -25.15
C THR A 139 -6.13 -0.81 -24.46
N ALA A 140 -6.71 -0.22 -23.42
CA ALA A 140 -6.06 0.67 -22.48
C ALA A 140 -5.98 0.00 -21.10
N LEU A 141 -4.80 0.03 -20.49
CA LEU A 141 -4.60 -0.31 -19.10
C LEU A 141 -4.66 0.97 -18.27
N VAL A 142 -5.63 1.04 -17.36
CA VAL A 142 -5.80 2.14 -16.43
C VAL A 142 -5.25 1.74 -15.07
N ARG A 143 -4.51 2.65 -14.44
CA ARG A 143 -4.05 2.54 -13.06
C ARG A 143 -4.49 3.76 -12.26
N LEU A 144 -5.12 3.50 -11.13
CA LEU A 144 -5.57 4.48 -10.13
C LEU A 144 -4.71 4.35 -8.88
N GLU A 145 -4.30 5.49 -8.35
CA GLU A 145 -3.77 5.65 -6.99
C GLU A 145 -4.48 6.84 -6.35
N ALA A 146 -5.15 6.64 -5.22
CA ALA A 146 -5.88 7.69 -4.50
C ALA A 146 -5.53 7.65 -3.01
N TYR A 147 -5.51 8.82 -2.38
CA TYR A 147 -4.98 9.04 -1.04
C TYR A 147 -5.90 9.95 -0.23
N SER A 148 -6.11 9.61 1.04
CA SER A 148 -6.60 10.55 2.06
C SER A 148 -5.44 11.07 2.92
N SER A 149 -5.65 12.18 3.63
CA SER A 149 -4.70 12.84 4.53
C SER A 149 -5.22 13.09 5.94
#